data_AF-A0A8S3FUQ0-F1
#
_entry.id   AF-A0A8S3FUQ0-F1
#
_cell.length_a   1.000
_cell.length_b   1.000
_cell.length_c   1.000
_cell.angle_alpha   90.00
_cell.angle_beta   90.00
_cell.angle_gamma   90.00
#
_symmetry.space_group_name_H-M   'P 1'
#
loop_
_entity.id
_entity.type
_entity.pdbx_description
1 polymer ?
#
loop_
_entity_poly.entity_id
_entity_poly.type
_entity_poly.pdbx_seq_one_letter_code
_entity_poly.pdbx_strand_id
1 'polypeptide(L)' 'PIKTGIDPKAQIKQSGTIECLKEFQELPIINLTFYYGNVLQKVDFLFPLYVNKFIERAEMDSNSFFLRWRNLD' A
#
# COMPACT_ATOMS: atom_id res chain seq x y z
N PRO A 1 9.76 4.00 -20.79
CA PRO A 1 9.97 5.47 -20.62
C PRO A 1 8.70 6.11 -20.04
N ILE A 2 8.79 6.68 -18.84
CA ILE A 2 7.65 7.42 -18.25
C ILE A 2 7.48 8.71 -19.06
N LYS A 3 6.28 8.95 -19.60
CA LYS A 3 5.94 10.16 -20.35
C LYS A 3 6.27 11.37 -19.47
N THR A 4 7.06 12.31 -19.96
CA THR A 4 7.56 13.47 -19.19
C THR A 4 6.52 14.58 -19.02
N GLY A 5 5.32 14.41 -19.58
CA GLY A 5 4.19 15.35 -19.44
C GLY A 5 2.85 14.61 -19.46
N ILE A 6 1.90 15.13 -18.68
CA ILE A 6 0.53 14.64 -18.61
C ILE A 6 -0.36 15.70 -19.26
N ASP A 7 -1.04 15.32 -20.34
CA ASP A 7 -1.92 16.23 -21.08
C ASP A 7 -3.12 16.64 -20.20
N PRO A 8 -3.72 17.84 -20.40
CA PRO A 8 -4.90 18.24 -19.66
C PRO A 8 -6.02 17.20 -19.79
N LYS A 9 -6.62 16.83 -18.65
CA LYS A 9 -7.66 15.78 -18.53
C LYS A 9 -7.18 14.36 -18.87
N ALA A 10 -5.90 14.13 -19.14
CA ALA A 10 -5.35 12.79 -19.23
C ALA A 10 -5.06 12.22 -17.83
N GLN A 11 -5.10 10.89 -17.74
CA GLN A 11 -4.76 10.16 -16.52
C GLN A 11 -3.61 9.19 -16.82
N ILE A 12 -2.67 9.11 -15.88
CA ILE A 12 -1.63 8.08 -15.88
C ILE A 12 -1.86 7.13 -14.72
N LYS A 13 -1.41 5.88 -14.88
CA LYS A 13 -1.40 4.87 -13.82
C LYS A 13 0.02 4.35 -13.64
N GLN A 14 0.46 4.29 -12.40
CA GLN A 14 1.69 3.60 -12.02
C GLN A 14 1.31 2.30 -11.31
N SER A 15 1.81 1.18 -11.82
CA SER A 15 1.68 -0.13 -11.19
C SER A 15 3.03 -0.57 -10.63
N GLY A 16 3.00 -1.12 -9.42
CA GLY A 16 4.15 -1.75 -8.78
C GLY A 16 3.71 -2.95 -7.96
N THR A 17 4.63 -3.88 -7.75
CA THR A 17 4.44 -5.01 -6.83
C THR A 17 4.95 -4.61 -5.46
N ILE A 18 4.22 -4.98 -4.41
CA ILE A 18 4.60 -4.74 -3.03
C ILE A 18 4.82 -6.09 -2.36
N GLU A 19 5.96 -6.23 -1.67
CA GLU A 19 6.32 -7.40 -0.89
C GLU A 19 6.45 -7.00 0.59
N CYS A 20 5.78 -7.73 1.48
CA CYS A 20 5.87 -7.52 2.91
C CYS A 20 6.95 -8.41 3.50
N LEU A 21 8.14 -7.86 3.74
CA LEU A 21 9.27 -8.61 4.29
C LEU A 21 9.15 -8.85 5.80
N LYS A 22 8.49 -7.93 6.51
CA LYS A 22 8.28 -7.94 7.97
C LYS A 22 7.01 -7.18 8.33
N GLU A 23 6.49 -7.44 9.52
CA GLU A 23 5.38 -6.67 10.09
C GLU A 23 5.76 -5.19 10.25
N PHE A 24 4.79 -4.31 10.07
CA PHE A 24 4.95 -2.86 10.13
C PHE A 24 3.72 -2.19 10.72
N GLN A 25 3.91 -1.02 11.33
CA GLN A 25 2.83 -0.20 11.91
C GLN A 25 2.72 1.17 11.23
N GLU A 26 3.83 1.68 10.68
CA GLU A 26 3.85 2.98 10.01
C GLU A 26 3.31 2.90 8.58
N LEU A 27 2.57 3.93 8.17
CA LEU A 27 2.08 4.01 6.82
C LEU A 27 3.15 4.61 5.90
N PRO A 28 3.40 4.02 4.72
CA PRO A 28 4.29 4.61 3.74
C PRO A 28 3.75 5.97 3.28
N ILE A 29 4.65 6.92 3.05
CA ILE A 29 4.33 8.23 2.48
C ILE A 29 4.65 8.19 0.98
N ILE A 30 3.71 8.64 0.15
CA ILE A 30 3.98 8.91 -1.26
C ILE A 30 4.20 10.41 -1.42
N ASN A 31 5.35 10.77 -1.96
CA ASN A 31 5.65 12.12 -2.42
C ASN A 31 5.34 12.23 -3.92
N LEU A 32 4.43 13.13 -4.27
CA LEU A 32 4.13 13.51 -5.65
C LEU A 32 4.75 14.88 -5.94
N THR A 33 5.73 14.90 -6.83
CA THR A 33 6.39 16.14 -7.28
C THR A 33 6.18 16.33 -8.78
N PHE A 34 5.67 17.49 -9.20
CA PHE A 34 5.41 17.80 -10.60
C PHE A 34 5.47 19.31 -10.88
N TYR A 35 5.61 19.70 -12.15
CA TYR A 35 5.53 21.09 -12.57
C TYR A 35 4.12 21.42 -13.08
N TYR A 36 3.57 22.55 -12.64
CA TYR A 36 2.35 23.13 -13.17
C TYR A 36 2.56 24.62 -13.42
N GLY A 37 2.44 25.06 -14.67
CA GLY A 37 2.68 26.46 -15.05
C GLY A 37 4.08 26.96 -14.70
N ASN A 38 5.12 26.13 -14.89
CA ASN A 38 6.51 26.37 -14.50
C ASN A 38 6.76 26.53 -12.98
N VAL A 39 5.76 26.23 -12.14
CA VAL A 39 5.90 26.19 -10.68
C VAL A 39 5.99 24.74 -10.22
N LEU A 40 6.96 24.45 -9.35
CA LEU A 40 7.11 23.13 -8.73
C LEU A 40 6.04 22.92 -7.66
N GLN A 41 5.29 21.83 -7.78
CA GLN A 41 4.29 21.39 -6.82
C GLN A 41 4.81 20.16 -6.08
N LYS A 42 4.55 20.09 -4.78
CA LYS A 42 4.86 18.93 -3.92
C LYS A 42 3.64 18.59 -3.09
N VAL A 43 3.24 17.33 -3.12
CA VAL A 43 2.10 16.82 -2.36
C VAL A 43 2.53 15.52 -1.69
N ASP A 44 2.39 15.46 -0.37
CA ASP A 44 2.63 14.26 0.42
C ASP A 44 1.31 13.67 0.90
N PHE A 45 1.18 12.35 0.80
CA PHE A 45 0.03 11.65 1.34
C PHE A 45 0.42 10.29 1.92
N LEU A 46 -0.28 9.92 2.99
CA LEU A 46 -0.20 8.59 3.57
C LEU A 46 -0.83 7.60 2.58
N PHE A 47 -0.05 6.60 2.17
CA PHE A 47 -0.53 5.53 1.33
C PHE A 47 -1.18 4.45 2.22
N PRO A 48 -2.45 4.08 1.98
CA PRO A 48 -3.22 3.20 2.86
C PRO A 48 -2.82 1.72 2.68
N LEU A 49 -1.54 1.43 2.91
CA LEU A 49 -0.98 0.09 2.97
C LEU A 49 -0.88 -0.32 4.43
N TYR A 50 -1.60 -1.37 4.80
CA TYR A 50 -1.68 -1.88 6.17
C TYR A 50 -1.32 -3.38 6.17
N VAL A 51 -0.84 -3.91 7.29
CA VAL A 51 -0.40 -5.31 7.40
C VAL A 51 -1.51 -6.31 7.00
N ASN A 52 -2.78 -5.96 7.22
CA ASN A 52 -3.91 -6.80 6.86
C ASN A 52 -4.06 -7.06 5.36
N LYS A 53 -3.38 -6.29 4.49
CA LYS A 53 -3.32 -6.55 3.05
C LYS A 53 -2.49 -7.78 2.69
N PHE A 54 -1.68 -8.29 3.63
CA PHE A 54 -0.81 -9.44 3.45
C PHE A 54 -1.28 -10.67 4.23
N ILE A 55 -2.44 -10.61 4.89
CA ILE A 55 -3.02 -11.73 5.63
C ILE A 55 -3.82 -12.60 4.67
N GLU A 56 -3.52 -13.90 4.66
CA GLU A 56 -4.31 -14.89 3.94
C GLU A 56 -5.43 -15.45 4.81
N ARG A 57 -6.54 -15.85 4.16
CA ARG A 57 -7.64 -16.51 4.88
C ARG A 57 -7.19 -17.88 5.36
N ALA A 58 -7.39 -18.15 6.65
CA ALA A 58 -7.16 -19.47 7.24
C ALA A 58 -8.50 -20.12 7.59
N GLU A 59 -8.97 -21.03 6.74
CA GLU A 59 -10.13 -21.87 7.06
C GLU A 59 -9.75 -22.94 8.09
N MET A 60 -10.55 -23.08 9.14
CA MET A 60 -10.36 -24.11 10.16
C MET A 60 -11.68 -24.47 10.83
N ASP A 61 -11.78 -25.70 11.32
CA ASP A 61 -12.92 -26.15 12.10
C ASP A 61 -12.85 -25.65 13.56
N SER A 62 -13.97 -25.80 14.26
CA SER A 62 -14.14 -25.36 15.65
C SER A 62 -13.05 -25.93 16.58
N ASN A 63 -12.74 -27.22 16.48
CA ASN A 63 -11.77 -27.86 17.38
C ASN A 63 -10.36 -27.31 17.14
N SER A 64 -9.96 -27.19 15.87
CA SER A 64 -8.66 -26.63 15.49
C SER A 64 -8.51 -25.17 15.93
N PHE A 65 -9.56 -24.36 15.80
CA PHE A 65 -9.57 -22.98 16.29
C PHE A 65 -9.35 -22.92 17.81
N PHE A 66 -10.14 -23.65 18.60
CA PHE A 66 -10.03 -23.60 20.06
C PHE A 66 -8.70 -24.17 20.58
N LEU A 67 -8.12 -25.17 19.91
CA LEU A 67 -6.77 -25.66 20.23
C LEU A 67 -5.71 -24.58 20.00
N ARG A 68 -5.72 -23.91 18.84
CA ARG A 68 -4.77 -22.82 18.55
C ARG A 68 -4.96 -21.63 19.47
N TRP A 69 -6.20 -21.23 19.70
CA TRP A 69 -6.55 -20.09 20.56
C TRP A 69 -6.05 -20.27 21.99
N ARG A 70 -6.18 -21.47 22.56
CA ARG A 70 -5.67 -21.78 23.91
C ARG A 70 -4.14 -21.77 24.00
N ASN A 71 -3.46 -21.92 22.87
CA ASN A 71 -2.00 -21.93 22.78
C ASN A 71 -1.42 -20.56 22.36
N LEU A 72 -2.25 -19.51 22.31
CA LEU A 72 -1.77 -18.14 22.20
C LEU A 72 -1.39 -17.68 23.60
N ASP A 73 -0.08 -17.63 23.89
CA ASP A 73 0.47 -17.01 25.09
C ASP A 73 0.38 -15.47 25.02
#